data_AF-A0A412HXA5-F1
#
_entry.id   AF-A0A412HXA5-F1
#
_cell.length_a   1.000
_cell.length_b   1.000
_cell.length_c   1.000
_cell.angle_alpha   90.00
_cell.angle_beta   90.00
_cell.angle_gamma   90.00
#
_symmetry.space_group_name_H-M   'P 1'
#
loop_
_entity.id
_entity.type
_entity.pdbx_description
1 polymer ?
#
loop_
_entity_poly.entity_id
_entity_poly.type
_entity_poly.pdbx_seq_one_letter_code
_entity_poly.pdbx_strand_id
1 'polypeptide(L)'
;GGNRRFLPSSIISLDYRTPVNYEGVYAQAHALLKQGYQYWYEGEEIDELNRHNELHRMKDPVEENLLVYFRKPEPGETCVKWMPAATILSKIAIYGKIQVNRQTIQILVMSLEKYGFRTRRNSQGSTEYEVIDLQNDEVNNGFREKNRDEKDGKDDKEEGILPF
;
A
#
# COMPACT_ATOMS: atom_id res chain seq x y z
N GLY A 1 -11.20 -9.48 9.14
CA GLY A 1 -11.90 -8.22 8.80
C GLY A 1 -12.02 -8.17 7.30
N GLY A 2 -13.21 -7.90 6.76
CA GLY A 2 -13.43 -7.83 5.32
C GLY A 2 -12.62 -6.68 4.71
N ASN A 3 -11.87 -6.98 3.65
CA ASN A 3 -11.14 -6.00 2.85
C ASN A 3 -12.14 -5.20 2.01
N ARG A 4 -12.84 -4.24 2.64
CA ARG A 4 -13.81 -3.37 1.95
C ARG A 4 -13.02 -2.30 1.19
N ARG A 5 -12.91 -2.48 -0.13
CA ARG A 5 -12.35 -1.47 -1.04
C ARG A 5 -13.32 -0.30 -1.14
N PHE A 6 -12.82 0.94 -1.00
CA PHE A 6 -13.62 2.12 -1.27
C PHE A 6 -13.72 2.27 -2.78
N LEU A 7 -14.94 2.49 -3.30
CA LEU A 7 -15.19 2.77 -4.70
C LEU A 7 -15.44 4.28 -4.83
N PRO A 8 -14.43 5.08 -5.21
CA PRO A 8 -14.63 6.51 -5.42
C PRO A 8 -15.48 6.70 -6.68
N SER A 9 -16.77 7.01 -6.49
CA SER A 9 -17.65 7.46 -7.57
C SER A 9 -17.91 8.95 -7.37
N SER A 10 -17.50 9.77 -8.33
CA SER A 10 -17.73 11.22 -8.31
C SER A 10 -19.04 11.53 -9.01
N ILE A 11 -20.00 12.14 -8.31
CA ILE A 11 -21.28 12.57 -8.88
C ILE A 11 -21.14 14.02 -9.32
N ILE A 12 -21.33 14.29 -10.61
CA ILE A 12 -21.23 15.64 -11.19
C ILE A 12 -22.46 16.48 -10.83
N SER A 13 -23.64 15.86 -10.83
CA SER A 13 -24.90 16.52 -10.47
C SER A 13 -25.93 15.49 -10.01
N LEU A 14 -26.76 15.83 -9.03
CA LEU A 14 -27.82 14.97 -8.51
C LEU A 14 -29.17 15.69 -8.57
N ASP A 15 -30.10 15.19 -9.38
CA ASP A 15 -31.50 15.58 -9.31
C ASP A 15 -32.28 14.58 -8.47
N TYR A 16 -32.85 15.05 -7.37
CA TYR A 16 -33.66 14.26 -6.44
C TYR A 16 -35.16 14.56 -6.53
N ARG A 17 -35.56 15.53 -7.37
CA ARG A 17 -36.94 16.01 -7.48
C ARG A 17 -37.71 15.30 -8.58
N THR A 18 -37.02 14.87 -9.63
CA THR A 18 -37.63 14.12 -10.72
C THR A 18 -37.82 12.65 -10.33
N PRO A 19 -39.04 12.09 -10.44
CA PRO A 19 -39.27 10.68 -10.17
C PRO A 19 -38.42 9.79 -11.09
N VAL A 20 -37.86 8.73 -10.55
CA VAL A 20 -37.03 7.79 -11.31
C VAL A 20 -37.89 7.02 -12.32
N ASN A 21 -37.51 7.04 -13.60
CA ASN A 21 -38.11 6.20 -14.63
C ASN A 21 -37.58 4.76 -14.50
N TYR A 22 -38.20 3.96 -13.63
CA TYR A 22 -37.78 2.58 -13.38
C TYR A 22 -37.86 1.70 -14.64
N GLU A 23 -38.91 1.83 -15.44
CA GLU A 23 -39.07 1.01 -16.66
C GLU A 23 -37.91 1.24 -17.64
N GLY A 24 -37.55 2.50 -17.88
CA GLY A 24 -36.41 2.86 -18.73
C GLY A 24 -35.08 2.35 -18.17
N VAL A 25 -34.85 2.49 -16.86
CA VAL A 25 -33.63 1.99 -16.20
C VAL A 25 -33.50 0.47 -16.34
N TYR A 26 -34.58 -0.28 -16.09
CA TYR A 26 -34.57 -1.74 -16.21
C TYR A 26 -34.42 -2.19 -17.67
N ALA A 27 -35.07 -1.51 -18.62
CA ALA A 27 -34.93 -1.80 -20.03
C ALA A 27 -33.48 -1.62 -20.51
N GLN A 28 -32.83 -0.53 -20.08
CA GLN A 28 -31.42 -0.27 -20.38
C GLN A 28 -30.49 -1.31 -19.75
N ALA A 29 -30.67 -1.62 -18.46
CA ALA A 29 -29.86 -2.63 -17.77
C ALA A 29 -29.99 -4.01 -18.43
N HIS A 30 -31.21 -4.39 -18.83
CA HIS A 30 -31.47 -5.64 -19.53
C HIS A 30 -30.84 -5.68 -20.93
N ALA A 31 -30.85 -4.56 -21.65
CA ALA A 31 -30.16 -4.45 -22.95
C ALA A 31 -28.64 -4.59 -22.79
N LEU A 32 -28.04 -3.90 -21.82
CA LEU A 32 -26.60 -3.99 -21.51
C LEU A 32 -26.19 -5.42 -21.13
N LEU A 33 -27.00 -6.10 -20.30
CA LEU A 33 -26.74 -7.48 -19.93
C LEU A 33 -26.74 -8.41 -21.16
N LYS A 34 -27.73 -8.24 -22.07
CA LYS A 34 -27.80 -9.01 -23.32
C LYS A 34 -26.62 -8.74 -24.27
N GLN A 35 -26.05 -7.55 -24.21
CA GLN A 35 -24.88 -7.16 -24.99
C GLN A 35 -23.56 -7.62 -24.36
N GLY A 36 -23.59 -8.28 -23.20
CA GLY A 36 -22.39 -8.74 -22.51
C GLY A 36 -21.61 -7.62 -21.81
N TYR A 37 -22.30 -6.55 -21.40
CA TYR A 37 -21.68 -5.45 -20.67
C TYR A 37 -21.02 -5.95 -19.38
N GLN A 38 -19.75 -5.62 -19.19
CA GLN A 38 -18.98 -6.00 -18.02
C GLN A 38 -19.34 -5.07 -16.85
N TYR A 39 -19.98 -5.62 -15.82
CA TYR A 39 -20.43 -4.89 -14.63
C TYR A 39 -19.53 -5.11 -13.40
N TRP A 40 -18.41 -5.80 -13.58
CA TRP A 40 -17.39 -6.00 -12.56
C TRP A 40 -16.04 -5.46 -13.07
N TYR A 41 -15.21 -4.99 -12.16
CA TYR A 41 -13.88 -4.52 -12.51
C TYR A 41 -12.96 -5.71 -12.80
N GLU A 42 -12.12 -5.63 -13.83
CA GLU A 42 -11.04 -6.60 -14.08
C GLU A 42 -9.71 -5.90 -14.38
N GLY A 43 -8.60 -6.59 -14.09
CA GLY A 43 -7.25 -6.19 -14.47
C GLY A 43 -6.90 -4.77 -14.03
N GLU A 44 -6.65 -3.90 -15.01
CA GLU A 44 -6.19 -2.51 -14.81
C GLU A 44 -7.16 -1.67 -13.96
N GLU A 45 -8.47 -1.90 -14.06
CA GLU A 45 -9.46 -1.18 -13.26
C GLU A 45 -9.35 -1.53 -11.77
N ILE A 46 -9.05 -2.79 -11.45
CA ILE A 46 -8.79 -3.23 -10.08
C ILE A 46 -7.49 -2.62 -9.58
N ASP A 47 -6.47 -2.55 -10.43
CA ASP A 47 -5.16 -1.99 -10.06
C ASP A 47 -5.26 -0.48 -9.78
N GLU A 48 -5.99 0.26 -10.62
CA GLU A 48 -6.27 1.67 -10.38
C GLU A 48 -7.07 1.89 -9.09
N LEU A 49 -8.09 1.07 -8.87
CA LEU A 49 -8.89 1.11 -7.65
C LEU A 49 -8.03 0.81 -6.40
N ASN A 50 -7.14 -0.19 -6.47
CA ASN A 50 -6.23 -0.52 -5.38
C ASN A 50 -5.22 0.60 -5.16
N ARG A 51 -4.67 1.20 -6.22
CA ARG A 51 -3.75 2.35 -6.13
C ARG A 51 -4.41 3.55 -5.45
N HIS A 52 -5.64 3.87 -5.85
CA HIS A 52 -6.41 4.95 -5.24
C HIS A 52 -6.72 4.65 -3.77
N ASN A 53 -7.16 3.43 -3.45
CA ASN A 53 -7.40 3.02 -2.07
C ASN A 53 -6.15 3.10 -1.20
N GLU A 54 -4.98 2.75 -1.75
CA GLU A 54 -3.72 2.78 -1.02
C GLU A 54 -3.24 4.21 -0.71
N LEU A 55 -3.58 5.20 -1.55
CA LEU A 55 -3.30 6.62 -1.27
C LEU A 55 -4.05 7.12 -0.02
N HIS A 56 -5.24 6.58 0.24
CA HIS A 56 -6.09 6.97 1.37
C HIS A 56 -6.01 6.01 2.55
N ARG A 57 -5.20 4.95 2.44
CA ARG A 57 -5.02 3.96 3.50
C ARG A 57 -4.00 4.45 4.52
N MET A 58 -4.37 4.40 5.80
CA MET A 58 -3.39 4.49 6.89
C MET A 58 -2.52 3.23 6.89
N LYS A 59 -1.21 3.40 6.79
CA LYS A 59 -0.25 2.29 6.90
C LYS A 59 -0.24 1.77 8.33
N ASP A 60 -0.09 0.46 8.47
CA ASP A 60 0.05 -0.15 9.79
C ASP A 60 1.42 0.22 10.39
N PRO A 61 1.55 0.44 11.71
CA PRO A 61 2.85 0.72 12.32
C PRO A 61 3.93 -0.33 12.02
N VAL A 62 3.54 -1.59 11.81
CA VAL A 62 4.47 -2.66 11.39
C VAL A 62 4.98 -2.40 9.97
N GLU A 63 4.10 -1.97 9.06
CA GLU A 63 4.42 -1.65 7.67
C GLU A 63 5.33 -0.42 7.60
N GLU A 64 5.04 0.62 8.38
CA GLU A 64 5.87 1.83 8.43
C GLU A 64 7.27 1.52 8.96
N ASN A 65 7.37 0.81 10.09
CA ASN A 65 8.68 0.47 10.66
C ASN A 65 9.48 -0.48 9.77
N LEU A 66 8.82 -1.36 8.99
CA LEU A 66 9.50 -2.14 7.97
C LEU A 66 10.24 -1.23 6.99
N LEU A 67 9.57 -0.21 6.45
CA LEU A 67 10.16 0.71 5.47
C LEU A 67 11.23 1.65 6.04
N VAL A 68 11.23 1.83 7.37
CA VAL A 68 12.23 2.64 8.07
C VAL A 68 13.52 1.86 8.33
N TYR A 69 13.41 0.63 8.81
CA TYR A 69 14.57 -0.16 9.26
C TYR A 69 15.09 -1.14 8.21
N PHE A 70 14.30 -1.46 7.19
CA PHE A 70 14.66 -2.44 6.17
C PHE A 70 14.45 -1.89 4.77
N ARG A 71 15.38 -2.23 3.89
CA ARG A 71 15.24 -1.99 2.45
C ARG A 71 15.64 -3.22 1.64
N LYS A 72 15.24 -3.20 0.37
CA LYS A 72 15.72 -4.18 -0.61
C LYS A 72 17.19 -3.89 -0.93
N PRO A 73 18.01 -4.92 -1.14
CA PRO A 73 19.37 -4.74 -1.62
C PRO A 73 19.40 -4.26 -3.06
N GLU A 74 20.32 -3.35 -3.35
CA GLU A 74 20.66 -2.92 -4.69
C GLU A 74 21.72 -3.85 -5.31
N PRO A 75 21.78 -3.93 -6.66
CA PRO A 75 22.78 -4.74 -7.34
C PRO A 75 24.20 -4.29 -6.96
N GLY A 76 24.98 -5.20 -6.35
CA GLY A 76 26.37 -4.95 -5.97
C GLY A 76 26.59 -4.68 -4.47
N GLU A 77 25.53 -4.65 -3.67
CA GLU A 77 25.66 -4.49 -2.22
C GLU A 77 26.11 -5.79 -1.53
N THR A 78 27.01 -5.67 -0.57
CA THR A 78 27.63 -6.81 0.13
C THR A 78 27.01 -7.09 1.50
N CYS A 79 26.17 -6.20 2.02
CA CYS A 79 25.55 -6.30 3.35
C CYS A 79 24.19 -7.02 3.35
N VAL A 80 23.87 -7.79 2.31
CA VAL A 80 22.60 -8.49 2.15
C VAL A 80 22.42 -9.57 3.22
N LYS A 81 21.30 -9.54 3.94
CA LYS A 81 20.92 -10.55 4.94
C LYS A 81 19.67 -11.28 4.49
N TRP A 82 19.65 -12.59 4.72
CA TRP A 82 18.46 -13.42 4.53
C TRP A 82 17.85 -13.72 5.90
N MET A 83 16.64 -13.23 6.13
CA MET A 83 16.03 -13.24 7.46
C MET A 83 14.59 -13.75 7.43
N PRO A 84 14.19 -14.65 8.34
CA PRO A 84 12.79 -15.01 8.52
C PRO A 84 11.94 -13.81 8.94
N ALA A 85 10.64 -13.80 8.59
CA ALA A 85 9.71 -12.74 9.00
C ALA A 85 9.67 -12.54 10.52
N ALA A 86 9.78 -13.62 11.31
CA ALA A 86 9.84 -13.51 12.77
C ALA A 86 11.06 -12.73 13.26
N THR A 87 12.23 -12.91 12.63
CA THR A 87 13.46 -12.20 13.01
C THR A 87 13.40 -10.72 12.63
N ILE A 88 12.84 -10.42 11.45
CA ILE A 88 12.57 -9.04 11.00
C ILE A 88 11.62 -8.37 11.98
N LEU A 89 10.51 -9.04 12.33
CA LEU A 89 9.54 -8.49 13.27
C LEU A 89 10.13 -8.24 14.66
N SER A 90 10.94 -9.17 15.19
CA SER A 90 11.58 -8.97 16.49
C SER A 90 12.47 -7.74 16.52
N LYS A 91 13.16 -7.42 15.42
CA LYS A 91 13.93 -6.17 15.31
C LYS A 91 13.03 -4.94 15.27
N ILE A 92 11.99 -4.97 14.43
CA ILE A 92 11.00 -3.89 14.38
C ILE A 92 10.36 -3.66 15.75
N ALA A 93 10.04 -4.72 16.48
CA ALA A 93 9.42 -4.65 17.80
C ALA A 93 10.30 -3.95 18.84
N ILE A 94 11.62 -4.18 18.80
CA ILE A 94 12.58 -3.51 19.69
C ILE A 94 12.57 -1.99 19.45
N TYR A 95 12.56 -1.58 18.18
CA TYR A 95 12.67 -0.15 17.82
C TYR A 95 11.32 0.59 17.88
N GLY A 96 10.27 -0.02 17.33
CA GLY A 96 8.93 0.56 17.22
C GLY A 96 8.02 0.34 18.44
N LYS A 97 8.50 -0.34 19.48
CA LYS A 97 7.70 -0.76 20.67
C LYS A 97 6.42 -1.53 20.30
N ILE A 98 6.48 -2.29 19.21
CA ILE A 98 5.35 -3.11 18.74
C ILE A 98 5.37 -4.45 19.45
N GLN A 99 4.21 -4.96 19.86
CA GLN A 99 4.09 -6.30 20.41
C GLN A 99 4.18 -7.36 19.31
N VAL A 100 5.06 -8.34 19.49
CA VAL A 100 5.18 -9.50 18.60
C VAL A 100 4.00 -10.44 18.83
N ASN A 101 3.07 -10.51 17.88
CA ASN A 101 1.96 -11.47 17.90
C ASN A 101 1.69 -12.03 16.49
N ARG A 102 0.75 -12.99 16.39
CA ARG A 102 0.41 -13.63 15.11
C ARG A 102 -0.13 -12.64 14.07
N GLN A 103 -0.88 -11.62 14.49
CA GLN A 103 -1.45 -10.62 13.59
C GLN A 103 -0.36 -9.70 13.02
N THR A 104 0.57 -9.22 13.85
CA THR A 104 1.68 -8.37 13.40
C THR A 104 2.63 -9.11 12.47
N ILE A 105 2.86 -10.41 12.69
CA ILE A 105 3.61 -11.25 11.74
C ILE A 105 2.91 -11.31 10.39
N GLN A 106 1.58 -11.48 10.38
CA GLN A 106 0.82 -11.55 9.13
C GLN A 106 0.86 -10.21 8.38
N ILE A 107 0.71 -9.10 9.08
CA ILE A 107 0.84 -7.74 8.50
C ILE A 107 2.23 -7.53 7.91
N LEU A 108 3.28 -7.96 8.63
CA LEU A 108 4.66 -7.87 8.14
C LEU A 108 4.86 -8.69 6.85
N VAL A 109 4.39 -9.94 6.82
CA VAL A 109 4.49 -10.80 5.63
C VAL A 109 3.76 -10.18 4.44
N MET A 110 2.52 -9.71 4.64
CA MET A 110 1.77 -9.02 3.59
C MET A 110 2.50 -7.76 3.09
N SER A 111 3.16 -7.03 3.99
CA SER A 111 3.95 -5.85 3.62
C SER A 111 5.20 -6.22 2.82
N LEU A 112 5.95 -7.25 3.24
CA LEU A 112 7.13 -7.74 2.52
C LEU A 112 6.77 -8.20 1.09
N GLU A 113 5.65 -8.90 0.93
CA GLU A 113 5.13 -9.30 -0.37
C GLU A 113 4.72 -8.08 -1.21
N LYS A 114 3.96 -7.15 -0.63
CA LYS A 114 3.50 -5.91 -1.30
C LYS A 114 4.66 -5.08 -1.84
N TYR A 115 5.77 -4.97 -1.11
CA TYR A 115 6.94 -4.21 -1.53
C TYR A 115 7.93 -5.01 -2.39
N GLY A 116 7.64 -6.28 -2.68
CA GLY A 116 8.41 -7.13 -3.57
C GLY A 116 9.77 -7.53 -3.02
N PHE A 117 9.85 -7.81 -1.71
CA PHE A 117 11.05 -8.40 -1.12
C PHE A 117 11.26 -9.82 -1.66
N ARG A 118 12.49 -10.17 -2.04
CA ARG A 118 12.78 -11.52 -2.56
C ARG A 118 12.68 -12.54 -1.42
N THR A 119 12.13 -13.70 -1.74
CA THR A 119 11.98 -14.81 -0.80
C THR A 119 12.81 -16.02 -1.22
N ARG A 120 13.27 -16.79 -0.25
CA ARG A 120 13.85 -18.12 -0.44
C ARG A 120 13.37 -19.07 0.64
N ARG A 121 13.40 -20.38 0.36
CA ARG A 121 13.23 -21.40 1.40
C ARG A 121 14.59 -21.85 1.91
N ASN A 122 14.75 -21.86 3.23
CA ASN A 122 15.95 -22.39 3.87
C ASN A 122 15.86 -23.94 3.97
N SER A 123 16.96 -24.60 4.32
CA SER A 123 17.09 -26.05 4.51
C SER A 123 16.11 -26.63 5.53
N GLN A 124 15.68 -25.83 6.51
CA GLN A 124 14.66 -26.21 7.50
C GLN A 124 13.21 -26.00 7.02
N GLY A 125 13.02 -25.55 5.78
CA GLY A 125 11.71 -25.34 5.17
C GLY A 125 11.06 -23.98 5.45
N SER A 126 11.69 -23.13 6.27
CA SER A 126 11.21 -21.77 6.59
C SER A 126 11.45 -20.78 5.45
N THR A 127 10.56 -19.80 5.28
CA THR A 127 10.70 -18.70 4.32
C THR A 127 11.56 -17.58 4.89
N GLU A 128 12.59 -17.18 4.15
CA GLU A 128 13.47 -16.07 4.46
C GLU A 128 13.34 -14.97 3.40
N TYR A 129 13.52 -13.73 3.82
CA TYR A 129 13.44 -12.54 2.99
C TYR A 129 14.80 -11.91 2.85
N GLU A 130 15.11 -11.46 1.65
CA GLU A 130 16.33 -10.73 1.32
C GLU A 130 16.20 -9.27 1.74
N VAL A 131 16.96 -8.84 2.75
CA VAL A 131 16.84 -7.52 3.35
C VAL A 131 18.21 -6.91 3.66
N ILE A 132 18.27 -5.58 3.61
CA ILE A 132 19.33 -4.80 4.25
C ILE A 132 18.74 -4.18 5.50
N ASP A 133 19.47 -4.37 6.59
CA ASP A 133 19.14 -3.93 7.94
C ASP A 133 19.88 -2.63 8.20
N LEU A 134 19.15 -1.52 8.10
CA LEU A 134 19.67 -0.17 8.26
C LEU A 134 20.00 0.07 9.74
N GLN A 135 21.22 0.50 10.03
CA GLN A 135 21.60 0.83 11.39
C GLN A 135 20.91 2.12 11.85
N ASN A 136 20.67 2.26 13.15
CA ASN A 136 19.91 3.38 13.71
C ASN A 136 20.51 4.75 13.35
N ASP A 137 21.83 4.82 13.16
CA ASP A 137 22.54 6.03 12.73
C ASP A 137 22.26 6.38 11.26
N GLU A 138 22.14 5.38 10.38
CA GLU A 138 21.78 5.57 8.96
C GLU A 138 20.33 5.97 8.80
N VAL A 139 19.45 5.39 9.62
CA VAL A 139 18.03 5.75 9.68
C VAL A 139 17.87 7.20 10.14
N ASN A 140 18.59 7.60 11.20
CA ASN A 140 18.53 8.97 11.72
C ASN A 140 19.11 9.99 10.72
N ASN A 141 20.20 9.64 10.02
CA ASN A 141 20.72 10.48 8.94
C ASN A 141 19.73 10.58 7.76
N GLY A 142 19.10 9.47 7.36
CA GLY A 142 18.08 9.47 6.30
C GLY A 142 16.82 10.28 6.67
N PHE A 143 16.39 10.26 7.93
CA PHE A 143 15.34 11.16 8.42
C PHE A 143 15.75 12.64 8.31
N ARG A 144 17.02 12.98 8.59
CA ARG A 144 17.51 14.36 8.49
C ARG A 144 17.64 14.84 7.05
N GLU A 145 18.01 13.95 6.12
CA GLU A 145 18.10 14.25 4.68
C GLU A 145 16.72 14.45 4.06
N LYS A 146 15.76 13.54 4.30
CA LYS A 146 14.37 13.71 3.83
C LYS A 146 13.72 15.01 4.32
N ASN A 147 13.97 15.40 5.57
CA ASN A 147 13.46 16.67 6.12
C ASN A 147 14.12 17.90 5.47
N ARG A 148 15.30 17.78 4.87
CA ARG A 148 15.92 18.86 4.08
C ARG A 148 15.31 18.93 2.69
N ASP A 149 15.18 17.80 2.00
CA ASP A 149 14.56 17.74 0.67
C ASP A 149 13.09 18.19 0.69
N GLU A 150 12.33 17.87 1.75
CA GLU A 150 10.97 18.39 1.94
C GLU A 150 10.93 19.89 2.27
N LYS A 151 12.00 20.45 2.83
CA LYS A 151 12.09 21.90 3.09
C LYS A 151 12.44 22.65 1.81
N ASP A 152 13.41 22.15 1.06
CA ASP A 152 13.88 22.77 -0.18
C ASP A 152 12.87 22.59 -1.34
N GLY A 153 12.02 21.56 -1.29
CA GLY A 153 10.96 21.32 -2.27
C GLY A 153 9.62 22.04 -1.99
N LYS A 154 9.49 22.76 -0.87
CA LYS A 154 8.24 23.41 -0.45
C LYS A 154 8.18 24.92 -0.73
N ASP A 155 9.29 25.54 -1.13
CA ASP A 155 9.33 26.96 -1.44
C ASP A 155 8.86 27.33 -2.87
N ASP A 156 8.63 26.36 -3.77
CA ASP A 156 8.28 26.61 -5.19
C ASP A 156 6.94 26.00 -5.65
N LYS A 157 5.93 25.93 -4.79
CA LYS A 157 4.55 25.67 -5.24
C LYS A 157 3.62 26.77 -4.75
N GLU A 158 3.53 27.82 -5.57
CA GLU A 158 2.38 28.72 -5.61
C GLU A 158 1.09 27.91 -5.48
N GLU A 159 0.21 28.36 -4.58
CA GLU A 159 -1.14 27.85 -4.37
C GLU A 159 -1.97 28.04 -5.66
N GLY A 160 -1.79 27.12 -6.60
CA GLY A 160 -2.65 26.98 -7.77
C GLY A 160 -4.03 26.52 -7.32
N ILE A 161 -4.96 27.46 -7.32
CA ILE A 161 -6.41 27.25 -7.15
C ILE A 161 -6.85 26.07 -8.01
N LEU A 162 -7.38 25.02 -7.36
CA LEU A 162 -7.98 23.87 -8.03
C LEU A 162 -9.23 24.33 -8.80
N PRO A 163 -9.37 24.00 -10.10
CA PRO A 163 -10.63 24.19 -10.78
C PRO A 163 -11.60 23.10 -10.31
N PHE A 164 -12.79 23.53 -9.91
CA PHE A 164 -13.92 22.67 -9.58
C PHE A 164 -14.38 21.86 -10.79
#